data_AF-A0A5R9CFA7-F1
#
_entry.id   AF-A0A5R9CFA7-F1
#
_cell.length_a   1.000
_cell.length_b   1.000
_cell.length_c   1.000
_cell.angle_alpha   90.00
_cell.angle_beta   90.00
_cell.angle_gamma   90.00
#
_symmetry.space_group_name_H-M   'P 1'
#
loop_
_entity.id
_entity.type
_entity.pdbx_description
1 polymer ?
#
loop_
_entity_poly.entity_id
_entity_poly.type
_entity_poly.pdbx_seq_one_letter_code
_entity_poly.pdbx_strand_id
1 'polypeptide(L)'
;MDSMFYADPNLKAINVSHFDTSKVTSMDSMFNEDESLSSLDLSSFDMANVEEGYLENMLAGTTNLTRLVLGPKVRLEEGVGLESPKKLFSIFDFDPII
;
A
#
# COMPACT_ATOMS: atom_id res chain seq x y z
N MET A 1 -9.45 3.09 -7.74
CA MET A 1 -8.17 3.50 -8.35
C MET A 1 -7.41 2.22 -8.62
N ASP A 2 -8.00 1.39 -9.48
CA ASP A 2 -7.67 -0.03 -9.50
C ASP A 2 -6.60 -0.24 -10.55
N SER A 3 -5.62 -1.10 -10.25
CA SER A 3 -4.58 -1.51 -11.19
C SER A 3 -3.79 -0.35 -11.83
N MET A 4 -3.66 0.79 -11.15
CA MET A 4 -3.06 2.00 -11.74
C MET A 4 -1.58 1.80 -12.12
N PHE A 5 -0.85 1.00 -11.36
CA PHE A 5 0.53 0.59 -11.59
C PHE A 5 0.62 -0.94 -11.59
N TYR A 6 -0.30 -1.60 -12.31
CA TYR A 6 -0.26 -3.06 -12.40
C TYR A 6 0.90 -3.52 -13.28
N ALA A 7 1.73 -4.41 -12.73
CA ALA A 7 2.85 -5.06 -13.40
C ALA A 7 3.75 -4.10 -14.17
N ASP A 8 4.21 -3.01 -13.53
CA ASP A 8 5.22 -2.11 -14.09
C ASP A 8 6.63 -2.52 -13.59
N PRO A 9 7.35 -3.37 -14.34
CA PRO A 9 8.67 -3.84 -13.94
C PRO A 9 9.72 -2.72 -13.89
N ASN A 10 9.42 -1.51 -14.36
CA ASN A 10 10.34 -0.38 -14.33
C ASN A 10 9.99 0.65 -13.24
N LEU A 11 8.87 0.51 -12.53
CA LEU A 11 8.46 1.44 -11.48
C LEU A 11 9.30 1.24 -10.21
N LYS A 12 10.43 1.96 -10.14
CA LYS A 12 11.35 1.87 -8.99
C LYS A 12 10.92 2.71 -7.80
N ALA A 13 10.27 3.84 -8.09
CA ALA A 13 9.83 4.83 -7.12
C ALA A 13 8.70 5.65 -7.72
N ILE A 14 7.77 6.06 -6.87
CA ILE A 14 6.65 6.92 -7.24
C ILE A 14 6.31 7.87 -6.10
N ASN A 15 5.97 9.12 -6.45
CA ASN A 15 5.39 10.07 -5.52
C ASN A 15 3.87 10.08 -5.66
N VAL A 16 3.17 9.51 -4.68
CA VAL A 16 1.70 9.46 -4.61
C VAL A 16 1.11 10.44 -3.60
N SER A 17 1.93 11.31 -2.99
CA SER A 17 1.49 12.24 -1.93
C SER A 17 0.43 13.26 -2.38
N HIS A 18 0.30 13.46 -3.70
CA HIS A 18 -0.65 14.40 -4.30
C HIS A 18 -2.01 13.76 -4.65
N PHE A 19 -2.20 12.47 -4.40
CA PHE A 19 -3.45 11.79 -4.73
C PHE A 19 -4.51 12.11 -3.68
N ASP A 20 -5.62 12.72 -4.11
CA ASP A 20 -6.82 12.82 -3.29
C ASP A 20 -7.55 11.47 -3.32
N THR A 21 -7.36 10.70 -2.26
CA THR A 21 -7.97 9.37 -2.09
C THR A 21 -9.25 9.41 -1.24
N SER A 22 -9.66 10.59 -0.78
CA SER A 22 -10.76 10.76 0.20
C SER A 22 -12.12 10.25 -0.27
N LYS A 23 -12.32 10.03 -1.57
CA LYS A 23 -13.57 9.53 -2.17
C LYS A 23 -13.40 8.22 -2.91
N VAL A 24 -12.23 7.59 -2.81
CA VAL A 24 -11.93 6.35 -3.52
C VAL A 24 -12.58 5.19 -2.76
N THR A 25 -13.31 4.34 -3.50
CA THR A 25 -14.03 3.19 -2.94
C THR A 25 -13.39 1.84 -3.24
N SER A 26 -12.41 1.82 -4.15
CA SER A 26 -11.63 0.62 -4.52
C SER A 26 -10.18 0.99 -4.81
N MET A 27 -9.21 0.16 -4.43
CA MET A 27 -7.78 0.29 -4.76
C MET A 27 -7.15 -1.07 -5.10
N ASP A 28 -7.96 -1.99 -5.62
CA ASP A 28 -7.51 -3.34 -5.97
C ASP A 28 -6.29 -3.31 -6.88
N SER A 29 -5.34 -4.19 -6.57
CA SER A 29 -4.15 -4.46 -7.39
C SER A 29 -3.32 -3.22 -7.79
N MET A 30 -3.42 -2.12 -7.04
CA MET A 30 -2.87 -0.81 -7.46
C MET A 30 -1.37 -0.84 -7.80
N PHE A 31 -0.56 -1.62 -7.06
CA PHE A 31 0.88 -1.83 -7.30
C PHE A 31 1.19 -3.33 -7.44
N ASN A 32 0.22 -4.12 -7.89
CA ASN A 32 0.40 -5.56 -8.02
C ASN A 32 1.50 -5.87 -9.04
N GLU A 33 2.38 -6.81 -8.73
CA GLU A 33 3.51 -7.21 -9.60
C GLU A 33 4.50 -6.07 -9.94
N ASP A 34 4.50 -4.96 -9.19
CA ASP A 34 5.55 -3.93 -9.26
C ASP A 34 6.84 -4.41 -8.60
N GLU A 35 7.49 -5.39 -9.22
CA GLU A 35 8.65 -6.09 -8.68
C GLU A 35 9.83 -5.14 -8.42
N SER A 36 9.99 -4.07 -9.20
CA SER A 36 11.08 -3.09 -9.05
C SER A 36 10.83 -2.03 -7.96
N LEU A 37 9.60 -1.92 -7.44
CA LEU A 37 9.25 -0.90 -6.47
C LEU A 37 9.90 -1.23 -5.12
N SER A 38 10.78 -0.33 -4.65
CA SER A 38 11.60 -0.57 -3.46
C SER A 38 11.14 0.18 -2.21
N SER A 39 10.50 1.34 -2.40
CA SER A 39 9.94 2.18 -1.34
C SER A 39 8.60 2.76 -1.80
N LEU A 40 7.61 2.71 -0.93
CA LEU A 40 6.29 3.28 -1.15
C LEU A 40 5.85 4.07 0.10
N ASP A 41 5.36 5.28 -0.12
CA ASP A 41 4.83 6.14 0.94
C ASP A 41 3.34 6.37 0.74
N LEU A 42 2.53 5.75 1.60
CA LEU A 42 1.07 5.87 1.62
C LEU A 42 0.59 6.77 2.77
N SER A 43 1.45 7.61 3.34
CA SER A 43 1.09 8.44 4.50
C SER A 43 -0.08 9.40 4.24
N SER A 44 -0.29 9.80 2.98
CA SER A 44 -1.40 10.66 2.56
C SER A 44 -2.67 9.93 2.17
N PHE A 45 -2.67 8.59 2.14
CA PHE A 45 -3.83 7.82 1.69
C PHE A 45 -4.95 7.81 2.74
N ASP A 46 -6.16 8.08 2.28
CA ASP A 46 -7.41 7.95 3.03
C ASP A 46 -8.20 6.76 2.49
N MET A 47 -8.12 5.61 3.18
CA MET A 47 -8.84 4.39 2.81
C MET A 47 -10.17 4.24 3.59
N ALA A 48 -10.66 5.32 4.24
CA ALA A 48 -11.87 5.25 5.06
C ALA A 48 -13.14 4.91 4.26
N ASN A 49 -13.15 5.23 2.97
CA ASN A 49 -14.27 4.96 2.06
C ASN A 49 -14.06 3.73 1.16
N VAL A 50 -12.93 3.03 1.29
CA VAL A 50 -12.69 1.80 0.52
C VAL A 50 -13.49 0.67 1.16
N GLU A 51 -14.32 0.02 0.35
CA GLU A 51 -15.13 -1.12 0.79
C GLU A 51 -14.22 -2.32 1.10
N GLU A 52 -14.62 -3.15 2.08
CA GLU A 52 -13.92 -4.41 2.39
C GLU A 52 -13.91 -5.33 1.15
N GLY A 53 -12.75 -5.90 0.83
CA GLY A 53 -12.58 -6.73 -0.37
C GLY A 53 -12.28 -5.95 -1.66
N TYR A 54 -12.07 -4.63 -1.55
CA TYR A 54 -11.55 -3.79 -2.64
C TYR A 54 -10.14 -3.22 -2.35
N LEU A 55 -9.39 -3.91 -1.49
CA LEU A 55 -7.95 -3.72 -1.29
C LEU A 55 -7.15 -4.98 -1.69
N GLU A 56 -7.77 -5.87 -2.45
CA GLU A 56 -7.23 -7.18 -2.81
C GLU A 56 -6.02 -7.04 -3.73
N ASN A 57 -4.97 -7.79 -3.43
CA ASN A 57 -3.71 -7.87 -4.15
C ASN A 57 -3.00 -6.53 -4.37
N MET A 58 -3.38 -5.46 -3.65
CA MET A 58 -2.88 -4.09 -3.85
C MET A 58 -1.34 -4.03 -3.90
N LEU A 59 -0.67 -4.79 -3.04
CA LEU A 59 0.80 -4.87 -2.93
C LEU A 59 1.34 -6.29 -3.22
N ALA A 60 0.51 -7.22 -3.71
CA ALA A 60 0.99 -8.56 -4.05
C ALA A 60 2.05 -8.48 -5.16
N GLY A 61 3.07 -9.34 -5.09
CA GLY A 61 4.14 -9.33 -6.08
C GLY A 61 5.13 -8.16 -5.99
N THR A 62 5.00 -7.23 -5.03
CA THR A 62 5.99 -6.17 -4.75
C THR A 62 7.25 -6.76 -4.09
N THR A 63 7.98 -7.60 -4.84
CA THR A 63 9.02 -8.48 -4.31
C THR A 63 10.26 -7.72 -3.79
N ASN A 64 10.55 -6.52 -4.28
CA ASN A 64 11.64 -5.67 -3.77
C ASN A 64 11.19 -4.57 -2.79
N LEU A 65 9.90 -4.48 -2.44
CA LEU A 65 9.42 -3.49 -1.48
C LEU A 65 10.00 -3.78 -0.09
N THR A 66 10.85 -2.87 0.40
CA THR A 66 11.54 -2.98 1.69
C THR A 66 11.17 -1.85 2.65
N ARG A 67 10.58 -0.77 2.13
CA ARG A 67 10.07 0.34 2.93
C ARG A 67 8.64 0.67 2.53
N LEU A 68 7.73 0.57 3.49
CA LEU A 68 6.35 0.99 3.36
C LEU A 68 6.03 1.97 4.49
N VAL A 69 5.59 3.18 4.15
CA VAL A 69 5.10 4.17 5.12
C VAL A 69 3.60 4.18 5.09
N LEU A 70 2.98 4.12 6.26
CA LEU A 70 1.54 4.07 6.42
C LEU A 70 1.04 5.36 7.07
N GLY A 71 -0.10 5.85 6.60
CA GLY A 71 -0.84 6.95 7.21
C GLY A 71 -1.86 6.45 8.23
N PRO A 72 -2.43 7.36 9.04
CA PRO A 72 -3.40 7.00 10.08
C PRO A 72 -4.72 6.41 9.54
N LYS A 73 -5.00 6.60 8.25
CA LYS A 73 -6.21 6.11 7.58
C LYS A 73 -5.92 5.03 6.54
N VAL A 74 -4.69 4.49 6.54
CA VAL A 74 -4.33 3.33 5.71
C VAL A 74 -4.78 2.06 6.43
N ARG A 75 -5.44 1.17 5.69
CA ARG A 75 -5.91 -0.13 6.18
C ARG A 75 -5.08 -1.23 5.55
N LEU A 76 -4.55 -2.13 6.37
CA LEU A 76 -3.97 -3.39 5.92
C LEU A 76 -4.91 -4.50 6.36
N GLU A 77 -5.62 -5.08 5.39
CA GLU A 77 -6.47 -6.25 5.58
C GLU A 77 -5.84 -7.51 5.00
N GLU A 78 -6.44 -8.66 5.30
CA GLU A 78 -6.15 -9.89 4.58
C GLU A 78 -6.34 -9.65 3.07
N GLY A 79 -5.50 -10.26 2.23
CA GLY A 79 -5.60 -10.08 0.78
C GLY A 79 -4.80 -8.91 0.20
N VAL A 80 -4.33 -7.93 0.99
CA VAL A 80 -3.50 -6.81 0.50
C VAL A 80 -2.19 -7.25 -0.19
N GLY A 81 -1.78 -8.51 -0.02
CA GLY A 81 -0.66 -9.10 -0.77
C GLY A 81 0.71 -8.99 -0.09
N LEU A 82 0.73 -8.72 1.22
CA LEU A 82 1.94 -8.70 2.05
C LEU A 82 2.28 -10.07 2.66
N GLU A 83 2.12 -11.17 1.89
CA GLU A 83 2.11 -12.57 2.38
C GLU A 83 3.45 -13.13 2.90
N SER A 84 4.36 -12.32 3.43
CA SER A 84 5.44 -12.84 4.27
C SER A 84 5.94 -11.84 5.33
N PRO A 85 6.00 -12.23 6.62
CA PRO A 85 6.43 -11.39 7.74
C PRO A 85 7.92 -11.01 7.74
N LYS A 86 8.70 -11.38 6.71
CA LYS A 86 10.11 -10.98 6.58
C LYS A 86 10.32 -9.55 6.05
N LYS A 87 9.25 -8.83 5.72
CA LYS A 87 9.31 -7.52 5.04
C LYS A 87 8.79 -6.33 5.85
N LEU A 88 8.19 -6.54 7.00
CA LEU A 88 7.59 -5.46 7.79
C LEU A 88 8.38 -5.22 9.07
N PHE A 89 9.33 -4.29 9.04
CA PHE A 89 9.54 -3.45 10.21
C PHE A 89 8.55 -2.30 10.10
N SER A 90 7.35 -2.47 10.66
CA SER A 90 6.50 -1.32 10.91
C SER A 90 7.18 -0.46 11.98
N ILE A 91 7.56 0.77 11.65
CA ILE A 91 7.83 1.81 12.65
C ILE A 91 6.47 2.26 13.18
N PHE A 92 5.77 1.35 13.86
CA PHE A 92 4.77 1.74 14.83
C PHE A 92 5.52 1.74 16.16
N ASP A 93 6.19 2.85 16.45
CA ASP A 93 6.34 3.29 17.83
C ASP A 93 4.93 3.62 18.32
N PHE A 94 4.17 2.60 18.70
CA PHE A 94 3.12 2.81 19.68
C PHE A 94 3.87 3.10 20.98
N ASP A 95 4.04 4.38 21.30
CA ASP A 95 4.17 4.75 22.71
C ASP A 95 2.88 4.27 23.38
N PRO A 96 2.94 3.34 24.34
CA PRO A 96 1.78 2.99 25.14
C PRO A 96 1.51 4.19 26.04
N ILE A 97 0.63 5.09 25.61
CA ILE A 97 0.05 6.07 26.52
C ILE A 97 -0.92 5.31 27.43
N ILE A 98 -0.44 5.14 28.67
CA ILE A 98 -1.11 4.90 29.96
C ILE A 98 -2.65 4.87 29.89
#